data_AF-A0AAE3P2B8-F1
#
_entry.id   AF-A0AAE3P2B8-F1
#
_cell.length_a   1.000
_cell.length_b   1.000
_cell.length_c   1.000
_cell.angle_alpha   90.00
_cell.angle_beta   90.00
_cell.angle_gamma   90.00
#
_symmetry.space_group_name_H-M   'P 1'
#
loop_
_entity.id
_entity.type
_entity.pdbx_description
1 polymer ?
#
loop_
_entity_poly.entity_id
_entity_poly.type
_entity_poly.pdbx_seq_one_letter_code
_entity_poly.pdbx_strand_id
1 'polypeptide(L)'
;MYEFEREELVATLRKRGIKNERVLSAFLKVQRHLFVPDVMIPNAYLDVALPIGQGQTISQPYTVALMTEILDPKPNDKILEIGTGSGFQAAILYELGAKVFTIERNYELYNQVLKLFDKLNYKIATRCSDGTIGWSDFAPYDGIIVTAGSPTIPENLKKQLKIGGKLIIPVGDKSTQVMKIIKKISEDKFKIEELSHFAFVPLIGREGWKE
;
A
#
# COMPACT_ATOMS: atom_id res chain seq x y z
N MET A 1 -8.06 -15.38 18.36
CA MET A 1 -6.59 -15.55 18.51
C MET A 1 -5.93 -14.23 18.08
N TYR A 2 -4.90 -13.77 18.79
CA TYR A 2 -4.18 -12.50 18.59
C TYR A 2 -4.94 -11.17 18.79
N GLU A 3 -5.99 -11.15 19.62
CA GLU A 3 -6.78 -9.92 19.83
C GLU A 3 -6.00 -8.87 20.61
N PHE A 4 -5.39 -9.27 21.72
CA PHE A 4 -4.57 -8.41 22.56
C PHE A 4 -3.40 -7.78 21.77
N GLU A 5 -2.70 -8.57 20.96
CA GLU A 5 -1.58 -8.11 20.15
C GLU A 5 -2.01 -7.10 19.09
N ARG A 6 -3.23 -7.22 18.54
CA ARG A 6 -3.80 -6.21 17.64
C ARG A 6 -4.10 -4.90 18.38
N GLU A 7 -4.67 -4.99 19.58
CA GLU A 7 -4.95 -3.82 20.41
C GLU A 7 -3.66 -3.10 20.82
N GLU A 8 -2.62 -3.84 21.21
CA GLU A 8 -1.30 -3.27 21.52
C GLU A 8 -0.65 -2.60 20.32
N LEU A 9 -0.72 -3.22 19.14
CA LEU A 9 -0.25 -2.62 17.91
C LEU A 9 -1.00 -1.30 17.63
N VAL A 10 -2.33 -1.30 17.72
CA VAL A 10 -3.15 -0.10 17.50
C VAL A 10 -2.85 0.99 18.53
N ALA A 11 -2.64 0.64 19.80
CA ALA A 11 -2.20 1.58 20.83
C ALA A 11 -0.82 2.18 20.49
N THR A 12 0.09 1.38 19.95
CA THR A 12 1.41 1.83 19.47
C THR A 12 1.26 2.82 18.32
N LEU A 13 0.44 2.49 17.31
CA LEU A 13 0.17 3.38 16.16
C LEU A 13 -0.42 4.72 16.61
N ARG A 14 -1.36 4.70 17.56
CA ARG A 14 -1.94 5.91 18.16
C ARG A 14 -0.88 6.76 18.86
N LYS A 15 -0.01 6.16 19.67
CA LYS A 15 1.11 6.85 20.34
C LYS A 15 2.10 7.46 19.34
N ARG A 16 2.29 6.83 18.19
CA ARG A 16 3.11 7.33 17.08
C ARG A 16 2.44 8.45 16.26
N GLY A 17 1.19 8.80 16.57
CA GLY A 17 0.52 9.97 16.00
C GLY A 17 -0.53 9.68 14.94
N ILE A 18 -0.88 8.41 14.68
CA ILE A 18 -2.02 8.05 13.82
C ILE A 18 -3.31 8.42 14.56
N LYS A 19 -4.15 9.27 13.95
CA LYS A 19 -5.34 9.87 14.56
C LYS A 19 -6.64 9.41 13.91
N ASN A 20 -6.58 8.85 12.70
CA ASN A 20 -7.75 8.43 11.96
C ASN A 20 -8.31 7.13 12.51
N GLU A 21 -9.40 7.23 13.28
CA GLU A 21 -10.05 6.08 13.92
C GLU A 21 -10.57 5.04 12.92
N ARG A 22 -10.89 5.42 11.67
CA ARG A 22 -11.26 4.44 10.64
C ARG A 22 -10.06 3.57 10.27
N VAL A 23 -8.87 4.17 10.15
CA VAL A 23 -7.62 3.44 9.88
C VAL A 23 -7.29 2.53 11.06
N LEU A 24 -7.33 3.03 12.30
CA LEU A 24 -7.07 2.21 13.49
C LEU A 24 -8.08 1.04 13.61
N SER A 25 -9.35 1.28 13.29
CA SER A 25 -10.37 0.23 13.26
C SER A 25 -10.10 -0.83 12.19
N ALA A 26 -9.58 -0.45 11.02
CA ALA A 26 -9.17 -1.41 10.00
C ALA A 26 -8.03 -2.31 10.50
N PHE A 27 -7.06 -1.77 11.25
CA PHE A 27 -5.99 -2.56 11.87
C PHE A 27 -6.48 -3.55 12.94
N LEU A 28 -7.58 -3.25 13.64
CA LEU A 28 -8.19 -4.21 14.57
C LEU A 28 -8.86 -5.39 13.85
N LYS A 29 -9.39 -5.16 12.64
CA LYS A 29 -10.06 -6.18 11.82
C LYS A 29 -9.09 -7.04 11.03
N VAL A 30 -8.09 -6.42 10.40
CA VAL A 30 -7.13 -7.14 9.55
C VAL A 30 -6.15 -7.93 10.40
N GLN A 31 -6.22 -9.25 10.27
CA GLN A 31 -5.38 -10.20 10.98
C GLN A 31 -3.98 -10.29 10.34
N ARG A 32 -3.09 -9.35 10.67
CA ARG A 32 -1.74 -9.21 10.06
C ARG A 32 -0.92 -10.51 10.02
N HIS A 33 -1.05 -11.38 11.01
CA HIS A 33 -0.39 -12.69 11.05
C HIS A 33 -0.76 -13.64 9.89
N LEU A 34 -1.88 -13.41 9.19
CA LEU A 34 -2.27 -14.16 8.00
C LEU A 34 -1.56 -13.69 6.72
N PHE A 35 -0.85 -12.56 6.79
CA PHE A 35 -0.14 -11.90 5.68
C PHE A 35 1.38 -12.03 5.80
N VAL A 36 1.86 -12.95 6.64
CA VAL A 36 3.29 -13.22 6.83
C VAL A 36 3.53 -14.73 6.81
N PRO A 37 4.74 -15.19 6.44
CA PRO A 37 5.11 -16.60 6.57
C PRO A 37 5.01 -17.09 8.02
N ASP A 38 4.76 -18.38 8.22
CA ASP A 38 4.57 -18.98 9.56
C ASP A 38 5.71 -18.65 10.54
N VAL A 39 6.95 -18.68 10.05
CA VAL A 39 8.16 -18.35 10.83
C VAL A 39 8.20 -16.90 11.33
N MET A 40 7.39 -16.01 10.74
CA MET A 40 7.30 -14.60 11.10
C MET A 40 6.07 -14.30 11.97
N ILE A 41 5.14 -15.24 12.18
CA ILE A 41 3.94 -15.06 13.01
C ILE A 41 4.26 -14.51 14.41
N PRO A 42 5.30 -14.98 15.14
CA PRO A 42 5.64 -14.44 16.46
C PRO A 42 5.94 -12.93 16.46
N ASN A 43 6.35 -12.39 15.31
CA ASN A 43 6.70 -10.98 15.13
C ASN A 43 5.61 -10.19 14.39
N ALA A 44 4.49 -10.80 14.02
CA ALA A 44 3.52 -10.23 13.09
C ALA A 44 2.93 -8.88 13.53
N TYR A 45 2.82 -8.66 14.85
CA TYR A 45 2.24 -7.45 15.44
C TYR A 45 3.28 -6.49 16.03
N LEU A 46 4.58 -6.78 15.85
CA LEU A 46 5.62 -5.79 16.10
C LEU A 46 5.55 -4.70 15.03
N ASP A 47 5.84 -3.47 15.43
CA ASP A 47 5.87 -2.32 14.52
C ASP A 47 7.17 -2.29 13.69
N VAL A 48 7.39 -3.34 12.90
CA VAL A 48 8.57 -3.54 12.03
C VAL A 48 8.15 -4.11 10.67
N ALA A 49 9.02 -3.96 9.68
CA ALA A 49 8.88 -4.67 8.41
C ALA A 49 9.33 -6.14 8.58
N LEU A 50 8.70 -7.05 7.83
CA LEU A 50 9.03 -8.49 7.88
C LEU A 50 9.23 -9.06 6.48
N PRO A 51 10.13 -10.03 6.29
CA PRO A 51 10.29 -10.70 5.00
C PRO A 51 9.05 -11.53 4.64
N ILE A 52 8.67 -11.50 3.36
CA ILE A 52 7.53 -12.27 2.83
C ILE A 52 7.93 -13.23 1.70
N GLY A 53 9.25 -13.44 1.53
CA GLY A 53 9.80 -14.20 0.41
C GLY A 53 10.09 -13.33 -0.81
N GLN A 54 10.72 -13.92 -1.83
CA GLN A 54 11.02 -13.26 -3.11
C GLN A 54 11.79 -11.93 -3.01
N GLY A 55 12.61 -11.80 -1.95
CA GLY A 55 13.35 -10.56 -1.65
C GLY A 55 12.45 -9.37 -1.26
N GLN A 56 11.17 -9.60 -0.98
CA GLN A 56 10.19 -8.57 -0.62
C GLN A 56 9.91 -8.58 0.88
N THR A 57 9.33 -7.47 1.36
CA THR A 57 8.92 -7.27 2.75
C THR A 57 7.49 -6.75 2.84
N ILE A 58 6.74 -7.20 3.84
CA ILE A 58 5.55 -6.48 4.32
C ILE A 58 6.01 -5.24 5.08
N SER A 59 5.45 -4.07 4.75
CA SER A 59 5.85 -2.81 5.37
C SER A 59 5.55 -2.77 6.87
N GLN A 60 6.32 -1.95 7.58
CA GLN A 60 6.08 -1.57 8.97
C GLN A 60 4.61 -1.09 9.15
N PRO A 61 3.87 -1.57 10.17
CA PRO A 61 2.51 -1.12 10.46
C PRO A 61 2.33 0.39 10.48
N TYR A 62 3.26 1.13 11.11
CA TYR A 62 3.21 2.60 11.11
C TYR A 62 3.23 3.20 9.70
N THR A 63 4.10 2.69 8.82
CA THR A 63 4.19 3.18 7.44
C THR A 63 2.88 2.93 6.68
N VAL A 64 2.29 1.74 6.82
CA VAL A 64 0.98 1.40 6.24
C VAL A 64 -0.10 2.34 6.77
N ALA A 65 -0.17 2.54 8.09
CA ALA A 65 -1.16 3.40 8.73
C ALA A 65 -1.01 4.87 8.30
N LEU A 66 0.22 5.38 8.27
CA LEU A 66 0.52 6.75 7.86
C LEU A 66 0.13 7.01 6.39
N MET A 67 0.56 6.15 5.47
CA MET A 67 0.22 6.29 4.05
C MET A 67 -1.28 6.21 3.84
N THR A 68 -1.97 5.32 4.54
CA THR A 68 -3.43 5.16 4.48
C THR A 68 -4.16 6.37 5.06
N GLU A 69 -3.70 6.92 6.18
CA GLU A 69 -4.27 8.13 6.79
C GLU A 69 -4.14 9.35 5.88
N ILE A 70 -2.99 9.51 5.21
CA ILE A 70 -2.76 10.59 4.26
C ILE A 70 -3.63 10.44 3.01
N LEU A 71 -3.75 9.21 2.49
CA LEU A 71 -4.61 8.90 1.36
C LEU A 71 -6.09 9.21 1.69
N ASP A 72 -6.50 8.93 2.93
CA ASP A 72 -7.83 9.17 3.49
C ASP A 72 -8.99 8.59 2.63
N PRO A 73 -8.95 7.28 2.31
CA PRO A 73 -9.93 6.67 1.42
C PRO A 73 -11.33 6.71 2.02
N LYS A 74 -12.32 7.09 1.20
CA LYS A 74 -13.73 7.07 1.55
C LYS A 74 -14.38 5.76 1.06
N PRO A 75 -15.49 5.34 1.68
CA PRO A 75 -16.22 4.18 1.21
C PRO A 75 -16.60 4.35 -0.27
N ASN A 76 -16.38 3.30 -1.07
CA ASN A 76 -16.56 3.23 -2.52
C ASN A 76 -15.53 3.96 -3.39
N ASP A 77 -14.53 4.65 -2.81
CA ASP A 77 -13.42 5.21 -3.59
C ASP A 77 -12.70 4.10 -4.37
N LYS A 78 -12.35 4.37 -5.63
CA LYS A 78 -11.48 3.48 -6.39
C LYS A 78 -10.03 3.77 -6.03
N ILE A 79 -9.39 2.82 -5.35
CA ILE A 79 -7.99 2.94 -4.94
C ILE A 79 -7.14 1.96 -5.72
N LEU A 80 -6.09 2.46 -6.37
CA LEU A 80 -5.06 1.64 -7.00
C LEU A 80 -3.85 1.50 -6.07
N GLU A 81 -3.49 0.28 -5.73
CA GLU A 81 -2.25 -0.08 -5.05
C GLU A 81 -1.24 -0.64 -6.05
N ILE A 82 0.00 -0.15 -6.00
CA ILE A 82 1.12 -0.68 -6.77
C ILE A 82 2.09 -1.36 -5.80
N GLY A 83 2.26 -2.68 -5.97
CA GLY A 83 3.02 -3.54 -5.07
C GLY A 83 2.11 -4.26 -4.07
N THR A 84 1.36 -5.27 -4.53
CA THR A 84 0.47 -6.03 -3.65
C THR A 84 1.25 -6.71 -2.51
N GLY A 85 2.43 -7.26 -2.80
CA GLY A 85 3.26 -7.96 -1.82
C GLY A 85 2.48 -9.07 -1.13
N SER A 86 2.33 -8.98 0.19
CA SER A 86 1.52 -9.94 0.95
C SER A 86 0.02 -9.70 0.89
N GLY A 87 -0.43 -8.52 0.41
CA GLY A 87 -1.83 -8.11 0.39
C GLY A 87 -2.32 -7.38 1.64
N PHE A 88 -1.44 -7.12 2.62
CA PHE A 88 -1.83 -6.48 3.88
C PHE A 88 -2.35 -5.04 3.69
N GLN A 89 -1.66 -4.23 2.90
CA GLN A 89 -2.10 -2.85 2.61
C GLN A 89 -3.42 -2.84 1.80
N ALA A 90 -3.56 -3.73 0.81
CA ALA A 90 -4.81 -3.95 0.10
C ALA A 90 -5.99 -4.29 1.04
N ALA A 91 -5.77 -5.19 2.01
CA ALA A 91 -6.76 -5.59 3.00
C ALA A 91 -7.17 -4.41 3.90
N ILE A 92 -6.22 -3.60 4.35
CA ILE A 92 -6.51 -2.38 5.13
C ILE A 92 -7.38 -1.41 4.32
N LEU A 93 -7.07 -1.19 3.04
CA LEU A 93 -7.88 -0.34 2.16
C LEU A 93 -9.29 -0.91 1.96
N TYR A 94 -9.40 -2.23 1.81
CA TYR A 94 -10.67 -2.93 1.64
C TYR A 94 -11.56 -2.81 2.88
N GLU A 95 -11.01 -2.98 4.09
CA GLU A 95 -11.73 -2.80 5.37
C GLU A 95 -12.19 -1.36 5.62
N LEU A 96 -11.57 -0.38 4.94
CA LEU A 96 -12.03 1.01 4.94
C LEU A 96 -13.24 1.25 4.00
N GLY A 97 -13.64 0.23 3.24
CA GLY A 97 -14.75 0.25 2.30
C GLY A 97 -14.38 0.69 0.89
N ALA A 98 -13.09 0.76 0.54
CA ALA A 98 -12.65 1.14 -0.79
C ALA A 98 -12.85 0.00 -1.81
N LYS A 99 -13.01 0.38 -3.09
CA LYS A 99 -12.91 -0.54 -4.23
C LYS A 99 -11.43 -0.66 -4.60
N VAL A 100 -10.79 -1.72 -4.13
CA VAL A 100 -9.34 -1.88 -4.23
C VAL A 100 -8.95 -2.60 -5.52
N PHE A 101 -8.04 -1.98 -6.26
CA PHE A 101 -7.32 -2.54 -7.39
C PHE A 101 -5.85 -2.63 -7.00
N THR A 102 -5.21 -3.77 -7.15
CA THR A 102 -3.81 -3.95 -6.75
C THR A 102 -3.02 -4.69 -7.82
N ILE A 103 -1.79 -4.24 -8.05
CA ILE A 103 -0.89 -4.80 -9.06
C ILE A 103 0.36 -5.36 -8.39
N GLU A 104 0.69 -6.60 -8.71
CA GLU A 104 1.92 -7.27 -8.31
C GLU A 104 2.71 -7.67 -9.56
N ARG A 105 4.03 -7.49 -9.55
CA ARG A 105 4.90 -7.91 -10.66
C ARG A 105 5.42 -9.33 -10.48
N ASN A 106 5.62 -9.76 -9.23
CA ASN A 106 6.14 -11.07 -8.90
C ASN A 106 5.01 -12.11 -8.95
N TYR A 107 5.12 -13.04 -9.91
CA TYR A 107 4.09 -14.06 -10.15
C TYR A 107 3.85 -14.99 -8.95
N GLU A 108 4.88 -15.30 -8.14
CA GLU A 108 4.70 -16.16 -6.97
C GLU A 108 3.91 -15.44 -5.87
N LEU A 109 4.27 -14.20 -5.54
CA LEU A 109 3.54 -13.38 -4.56
C LEU A 109 2.09 -13.13 -5.02
N TYR A 110 1.90 -12.84 -6.30
CA TYR A 110 0.58 -12.70 -6.91
C TYR A 110 -0.31 -13.94 -6.68
N ASN A 111 0.22 -15.13 -6.94
CA ASN A 111 -0.55 -16.37 -6.74
C ASN A 111 -0.84 -16.66 -5.26
N GLN A 112 0.11 -16.36 -4.37
CA GLN A 112 -0.08 -16.52 -2.93
C GLN A 112 -1.19 -15.60 -2.42
N VAL A 113 -1.17 -14.33 -2.81
CA VAL A 113 -2.15 -13.35 -2.34
C VAL A 113 -3.54 -13.60 -2.89
N LEU A 114 -3.68 -14.07 -4.14
CA LEU A 114 -4.99 -14.48 -4.68
C LEU A 114 -5.66 -15.56 -3.83
N LYS A 115 -4.91 -16.61 -3.45
CA LYS A 115 -5.40 -17.69 -2.59
C LYS A 115 -5.76 -17.17 -1.20
N LEU A 116 -4.95 -16.25 -0.66
CA LEU A 116 -5.21 -15.63 0.63
C LEU A 116 -6.50 -14.79 0.60
N PHE A 117 -6.67 -13.92 -0.40
CA PHE A 117 -7.88 -13.11 -0.54
C PHE A 117 -9.13 -13.96 -0.70
N ASP A 118 -9.08 -15.05 -1.47
CA ASP A 118 -10.19 -16.00 -1.59
C ASP A 118 -10.53 -16.64 -0.24
N LYS A 119 -9.52 -17.16 0.47
CA LYS A 119 -9.68 -17.73 1.83
C LYS A 119 -10.28 -16.74 2.82
N LEU A 120 -9.93 -15.46 2.72
CA LEU A 120 -10.43 -14.37 3.58
C LEU A 120 -11.74 -13.74 3.07
N ASN A 121 -12.27 -14.20 1.93
CA ASN A 121 -13.42 -13.62 1.25
C ASN A 121 -13.27 -12.13 0.88
N TYR A 122 -12.04 -11.67 0.65
CA TYR A 122 -11.77 -10.32 0.17
C TYR A 122 -11.97 -10.22 -1.35
N LYS A 123 -12.89 -9.34 -1.76
CA LYS A 123 -13.21 -9.08 -3.16
C LYS A 123 -12.35 -7.93 -3.70
N ILE A 124 -11.05 -8.15 -3.74
CA ILE A 124 -10.04 -7.20 -4.22
C ILE A 124 -9.67 -7.58 -5.66
N ALA A 125 -9.64 -6.59 -6.56
CA ALA A 125 -9.24 -6.81 -7.95
C ALA A 125 -7.71 -6.85 -8.04
N THR A 126 -7.12 -8.00 -8.39
CA THR A 126 -5.67 -8.19 -8.37
C THR A 126 -5.14 -8.58 -9.74
N ARG A 127 -4.05 -7.93 -10.19
CA ARG A 127 -3.44 -8.14 -11.51
C ARG A 127 -1.94 -8.44 -11.39
N CYS A 128 -1.47 -9.46 -12.11
CA CYS A 128 -0.05 -9.70 -12.29
C CYS A 128 0.47 -8.88 -13.49
N SER A 129 1.21 -7.80 -13.25
CA SER A 129 1.68 -6.89 -14.31
C SER A 129 2.78 -5.95 -13.81
N ASP A 130 3.38 -5.22 -14.74
CA ASP A 130 4.13 -4.00 -14.41
C ASP A 130 3.17 -2.95 -13.83
N GLY A 131 3.37 -2.58 -12.56
CA GLY A 131 2.54 -1.59 -11.88
C GLY A 131 2.91 -0.14 -12.21
N THR A 132 4.09 0.11 -12.79
CA THR A 132 4.53 1.47 -13.14
C THR A 132 3.66 2.11 -14.23
N ILE A 133 3.00 1.29 -15.04
CA ILE A 133 2.04 1.73 -16.07
C ILE A 133 0.59 1.82 -15.57
N GLY A 134 0.34 1.49 -14.29
CA GLY A 134 -1.01 1.48 -13.70
C GLY A 134 -1.96 0.48 -14.36
N TRP A 135 -3.26 0.75 -14.25
CA TRP A 135 -4.34 -0.09 -14.80
C TRP A 135 -5.44 0.79 -15.41
N SER A 136 -5.23 1.18 -16.66
CA SER A 136 -6.10 2.12 -17.39
C SER A 136 -7.57 1.71 -17.45
N ASP A 137 -7.86 0.42 -17.53
CA ASP A 137 -9.23 -0.10 -17.72
C ASP A 137 -10.19 0.30 -16.60
N PHE A 138 -9.67 0.58 -15.40
CA PHE A 138 -10.46 1.00 -14.25
C PHE A 138 -10.18 2.44 -13.80
N ALA A 139 -9.31 3.15 -14.51
CA ALA A 139 -9.05 4.57 -14.28
C ALA A 139 -10.31 5.41 -14.61
N PRO A 140 -10.44 6.64 -14.06
CA PRO A 140 -9.54 7.27 -13.11
C PRO A 140 -9.75 6.76 -11.67
N TYR A 141 -8.71 6.87 -10.84
CA TYR A 141 -8.72 6.48 -9.43
C TYR A 141 -8.88 7.70 -8.51
N ASP A 142 -9.64 7.54 -7.43
CA ASP A 142 -9.76 8.56 -6.38
C ASP A 142 -8.45 8.66 -5.56
N GLY A 143 -7.71 7.56 -5.48
CA GLY A 143 -6.40 7.51 -4.84
C GLY A 143 -5.49 6.44 -5.42
N ILE A 144 -4.18 6.70 -5.39
CA ILE A 144 -3.16 5.73 -5.78
C ILE A 144 -2.12 5.66 -4.66
N ILE A 145 -1.69 4.45 -4.31
CA ILE A 145 -0.68 4.20 -3.28
C ILE A 145 0.38 3.24 -3.82
N VAL A 146 1.65 3.62 -3.70
CA VAL A 146 2.78 2.83 -4.20
C VAL A 146 3.62 2.37 -3.01
N THR A 147 3.79 1.06 -2.87
CA THR A 147 4.46 0.42 -1.72
C THR A 147 5.88 -0.05 -2.07
N ALA A 148 6.48 0.58 -3.08
CA ALA A 148 7.86 0.34 -3.52
C ALA A 148 8.53 1.66 -3.95
N GLY A 149 9.82 1.80 -3.68
CA GLY A 149 10.63 3.00 -3.93
C GLY A 149 10.90 3.21 -5.40
N SER A 150 10.48 4.36 -5.95
CA SER A 150 10.63 4.71 -7.36
C SER A 150 11.75 5.74 -7.58
N PRO A 151 12.50 5.70 -8.70
CA PRO A 151 13.50 6.74 -9.00
C PRO A 151 12.85 8.10 -9.29
N THR A 152 11.65 8.08 -9.89
CA THR A 152 10.86 9.25 -10.27
C THR A 152 9.37 8.95 -10.07
N ILE A 153 8.50 9.96 -10.14
CA ILE A 153 7.05 9.74 -10.11
C ILE A 153 6.59 9.23 -11.48
N PRO A 154 5.98 8.03 -11.60
CA PRO A 154 5.49 7.54 -12.89
C PRO A 154 4.39 8.44 -13.47
N GLU A 155 4.52 8.79 -14.75
CA GLU A 155 3.57 9.65 -15.45
C GLU A 155 2.23 8.95 -15.68
N ASN A 156 2.26 7.64 -15.94
CA ASN A 156 1.03 6.86 -16.12
C ASN A 156 0.15 6.88 -14.86
N LEU A 157 0.75 6.80 -13.67
CA LEU A 157 0.02 6.87 -12.42
C LEU A 157 -0.59 8.27 -12.20
N LYS A 158 0.15 9.35 -12.51
CA LYS A 158 -0.41 10.71 -12.43
C LYS A 158 -1.59 10.91 -13.37
N LYS A 159 -1.52 10.40 -14.61
CA LYS A 159 -2.59 10.50 -15.61
C LYS A 159 -3.85 9.75 -15.18
N GLN A 160 -3.69 8.59 -14.55
CA GLN A 160 -4.80 7.76 -14.08
C GLN A 160 -5.44 8.27 -12.77
N LEU A 161 -4.90 9.33 -12.16
CA LEU A 161 -5.47 9.95 -10.98
C LEU A 161 -6.63 10.89 -11.36
N LYS A 162 -7.73 10.84 -10.60
CA LYS A 162 -8.84 11.77 -10.72
C LYS A 162 -8.44 13.16 -10.24
N ILE A 163 -9.03 14.22 -10.80
CA ILE A 163 -8.90 15.57 -10.24
C ILE A 163 -9.41 15.57 -8.79
N GLY A 164 -8.61 16.12 -7.88
CA GLY A 164 -8.84 16.07 -6.43
C GLY A 164 -8.24 14.85 -5.73
N GLY A 165 -7.91 13.79 -6.47
CA GLY A 165 -7.30 12.57 -5.95
C GLY A 165 -5.86 12.75 -5.50
N LYS A 166 -5.35 11.77 -4.75
CA LYS A 166 -3.98 11.75 -4.22
C LYS A 166 -3.21 10.51 -4.70
N LEU A 167 -1.95 10.72 -5.07
CA LEU A 167 -0.95 9.67 -5.29
C LEU A 167 0.09 9.74 -4.16
N ILE A 168 0.27 8.64 -3.44
CA ILE A 168 1.27 8.50 -2.37
C ILE A 168 2.37 7.56 -2.86
N ILE A 169 3.61 8.04 -2.91
CA ILE A 169 4.73 7.29 -3.49
C ILE A 169 6.07 7.66 -2.83
N PRO A 170 6.87 6.67 -2.39
CA PRO A 170 8.25 6.90 -2.01
C PRO A 170 9.13 7.11 -3.25
N VAL A 171 9.81 8.26 -3.32
CA VAL A 171 10.70 8.63 -4.45
C VAL A 171 12.09 9.00 -3.93
N GLY A 172 13.12 8.42 -4.53
CA GLY A 172 14.51 8.68 -4.16
C GLY A 172 15.46 7.66 -4.78
N ASP A 173 16.61 7.44 -4.15
CA ASP A 173 17.54 6.41 -4.57
C ASP A 173 17.14 5.01 -4.05
N LYS A 174 17.96 3.98 -4.29
CA LYS A 174 17.66 2.60 -3.85
C LYS A 174 17.77 2.39 -2.34
N SER A 175 18.44 3.28 -1.61
CA SER A 175 18.69 3.17 -0.17
C SER A 175 17.67 3.94 0.66
N THR A 176 17.34 5.16 0.24
CA THR A 176 16.50 6.09 0.99
C THR A 176 15.59 6.83 0.02
N GLN A 177 14.31 6.91 0.37
CA GLN A 177 13.30 7.62 -0.40
C GLN A 177 12.59 8.66 0.47
N VAL A 178 12.13 9.74 -0.15
CA VAL A 178 11.23 10.71 0.45
C VAL A 178 9.81 10.32 0.08
N MET A 179 8.91 10.23 1.07
CA MET A 179 7.49 9.99 0.79
C MET A 179 6.87 11.24 0.16
N LYS A 180 6.40 11.13 -1.08
CA LYS A 180 5.75 12.22 -1.82
C LYS A 180 4.24 12.04 -1.85
N ILE A 181 3.52 13.15 -1.66
CA ILE A 181 2.07 13.26 -1.75
C ILE A 181 1.77 14.14 -2.94
N ILE A 182 1.17 13.56 -3.99
CA ILE A 182 0.84 14.26 -5.21
C ILE A 182 -0.67 14.41 -5.29
N LYS A 183 -1.17 15.64 -5.25
CA LYS A 183 -2.60 15.96 -5.43
C LYS A 183 -2.84 16.49 -6.84
N LYS A 184 -3.74 15.87 -7.61
CA LYS A 184 -4.14 16.38 -8.93
C LYS A 184 -5.10 17.56 -8.75
N ILE A 185 -4.73 18.75 -9.21
CA ILE A 185 -5.50 19.99 -9.08
C ILE A 185 -6.32 20.25 -10.34
N SER A 186 -5.75 19.98 -11.52
CA SER A 186 -6.43 19.97 -12.83
C SER A 186 -5.74 18.93 -13.72
N GLU A 187 -6.09 18.86 -15.01
CA GLU A 187 -5.54 17.85 -15.93
C GLU A 187 -4.00 17.82 -15.92
N ASP A 188 -3.37 18.99 -16.00
CA ASP A 188 -1.91 19.13 -16.09
C ASP A 188 -1.26 19.72 -14.83
N LYS A 189 -2.05 20.07 -13.79
CA LYS A 189 -1.55 20.73 -12.58
C LYS A 189 -1.58 19.79 -11.40
N PHE A 190 -0.41 19.61 -10.78
CA PHE A 190 -0.22 18.79 -9.58
C PHE A 190 0.39 19.63 -8.46
N LYS A 191 -0.06 19.40 -7.23
CA LYS A 191 0.62 19.88 -6.02
C LYS A 191 1.40 18.72 -5.42
N ILE A 192 2.67 18.95 -5.10
CA ILE A 192 3.54 17.94 -4.49
C ILE A 192 3.92 18.43 -3.09
N GLU A 193 3.75 17.55 -2.12
CA GLU A 193 4.22 17.71 -0.75
C GLU A 193 5.15 16.55 -0.40
N GLU A 194 6.14 16.81 0.44
CA GLU A 194 7.17 15.84 0.84
C GLU A 194 7.11 15.63 2.35
N LEU A 195 7.31 14.38 2.78
CA LEU A 195 7.38 14.00 4.19
C LEU A 195 8.78 13.47 4.55
N SER A 196 8.86 12.72 5.65
CA SER A 196 10.09 12.08 6.12
C SER A 196 10.67 11.07 5.14
N HIS A 197 11.90 10.65 5.42
CA HIS A 197 12.59 9.58 4.71
C HIS A 197 12.07 8.21 5.13
N PHE A 198 12.01 7.29 4.17
CA PHE A 198 11.62 5.89 4.34
C PHE A 198 12.55 5.00 3.49
N ALA A 199 12.53 3.70 3.79
CA ALA A 199 13.22 2.70 3.00
C ALA A 199 12.19 1.68 2.49
N PHE A 200 12.11 1.55 1.17
CA PHE A 200 11.25 0.62 0.44
C PHE A 200 12.08 -0.19 -0.55
N VAL A 201 11.60 -1.40 -0.85
CA VAL A 201 12.09 -2.21 -1.96
C VAL A 201 11.90 -1.47 -3.29
N PRO A 202 12.77 -1.68 -4.30
CA PRO A 202 12.71 -0.92 -5.56
C PRO A 202 11.46 -1.24 -6.39
N LEU A 203 10.80 -0.20 -6.88
CA LEU A 203 9.73 -0.30 -7.88
C LEU A 203 10.34 -0.58 -9.26
N ILE A 204 10.33 -1.83 -9.71
CA ILE A 204 10.89 -2.26 -11.00
C ILE A 204 9.82 -2.22 -12.08
N GLY A 205 10.10 -1.56 -13.22
CA GLY A 205 9.18 -1.49 -14.36
C GLY A 205 9.56 -0.48 -15.45
N ARG A 206 8.66 -0.28 -16.41
CA ARG A 206 8.85 0.63 -17.54
C ARG A 206 9.11 2.08 -17.11
N GLU A 207 8.36 2.57 -16.13
CA GLU A 207 8.54 3.90 -15.53
C GLU A 207 9.15 3.84 -14.10
N GLY A 208 9.82 2.73 -13.79
CA GLY A 208 10.53 2.51 -12.53
C GLY A 208 12.01 2.20 -12.75
N TRP A 209 12.62 1.54 -11.77
CA TRP A 209 13.97 0.98 -11.91
C TRP A 209 14.02 -0.06 -13.02
N LYS A 210 15.15 -0.09 -13.75
CA LYS A 210 15.46 -1.18 -14.68
C LYS A 210 16.00 -2.37 -13.91
N GLU A 211 15.77 -3.56 -14.45
CA GLU A 211 16.38 -4.81 -13.98
C GLU A 211 17.90 -4.74 -14.08
#